data_AF-A0A813D593-F1
#
_entry.id   AF-A0A813D593-F1
#
_cell.length_a   1.000
_cell.length_b   1.000
_cell.length_c   1.000
_cell.angle_alpha   90.00
_cell.angle_beta   90.00
_cell.angle_gamma   90.00
#
_symmetry.space_group_name_H-M   'P 1'
#
loop_
_entity.id
_entity.type
_entity.pdbx_description
1 polymer ?
#
loop_
_entity_poly.entity_id
_entity_poly.type
_entity_poly.pdbx_seq_one_letter_code
_entity_poly.pdbx_strand_id
1 'polypeptide(L)'
;MKTGKMLPSIGFCSDENQGYCTILITKHFRCFPFNHGYIGGIMALDRHGPHAAHGDDMVIIHAPHVGYDPVNETYGSYRRSQSSKEDYKSTCCGKVAGVCAPYKAAYESALNRLRCLLLPDGSVEISVSNTMMLEPEEENKCKAALLLNYDKLFAKCDDGSFSSPECRRSTSLVYRASDSFAAAYKLAIEDEKAKKVAASIRLEDSDLESGEDGVYTGALSWKFGLPGQSKRLKGWRKLSEPVLKHLLSSEMFYFKTDNLHGEKHRLERTLLPQMPHLLTMPYDIELSGALLCMQSEFDRTTHSVSKDPAYKNKNLLLISGLNIDISPDEGNQEAFPTTMFLPWAAYIQLASGERRVLEQPDIVQLLFAQDTETPDAIDYQQSIQELFDRKRKCVAFFDRASNSVKSAQVL
;
A
#
# COMPACT_ATOMS: atom_id res chain seq x y z
N MET A 1 26.79 1.59 -20.80
CA MET A 1 26.31 2.96 -20.56
C MET A 1 27.49 3.81 -20.12
N LYS A 2 27.58 5.06 -20.57
CA LYS A 2 28.67 5.99 -20.20
C LYS A 2 28.27 6.87 -19.03
N THR A 3 29.12 6.93 -18.01
CA THR A 3 28.95 7.83 -16.86
C THR A 3 28.85 9.29 -17.32
N GLY A 4 28.00 10.07 -16.66
CA GLY A 4 27.73 11.48 -17.03
C GLY A 4 26.96 11.68 -18.35
N LYS A 5 26.54 10.60 -19.03
CA LYS A 5 25.74 10.65 -20.27
C LYS A 5 24.43 9.86 -20.20
N MET A 6 24.12 9.33 -19.02
CA MET A 6 22.86 8.65 -18.75
C MET A 6 21.78 9.68 -18.46
N LEU A 7 20.65 9.61 -19.18
CA LEU A 7 19.48 10.42 -18.89
C LEU A 7 18.56 9.64 -17.94
N PRO A 8 18.41 10.07 -16.68
CA PRO A 8 17.51 9.44 -15.73
C PRO A 8 16.08 9.89 -15.95
N SER A 9 15.18 9.00 -15.58
CA SER A 9 13.78 9.29 -15.37
C SER A 9 13.28 8.63 -14.11
N ILE A 10 12.32 9.28 -13.44
CA ILE A 10 11.68 8.76 -12.24
C ILE A 10 10.20 8.43 -12.47
N GLY A 11 9.79 7.30 -11.93
CA GLY A 11 8.42 6.80 -11.84
C GLY A 11 7.91 6.85 -10.41
N PHE A 12 7.97 8.01 -9.76
CA PHE A 12 7.61 8.15 -8.34
C PHE A 12 6.22 8.76 -8.16
N CYS A 13 5.66 8.58 -6.96
CA CYS A 13 4.45 9.28 -6.54
C CYS A 13 4.71 10.80 -6.48
N SER A 14 3.65 11.60 -6.60
CA SER A 14 3.72 13.07 -6.50
C SER A 14 3.74 13.60 -5.06
N ASP A 15 3.88 12.72 -4.06
CA ASP A 15 3.97 13.08 -2.64
C ASP A 15 5.27 13.87 -2.36
N GLU A 16 5.25 14.84 -1.46
CA GLU A 16 6.38 15.76 -1.24
C GLU A 16 7.61 15.04 -0.69
N ASN A 17 7.42 13.96 0.06
CA ASN A 17 8.52 13.20 0.64
C ASN A 17 9.37 12.46 -0.42
N GLN A 18 8.85 12.30 -1.65
CA GLN A 18 9.61 11.74 -2.79
C GLN A 18 10.62 12.72 -3.39
N GLY A 19 10.55 14.01 -3.00
CA GLY A 19 11.46 15.05 -3.48
C GLY A 19 12.93 14.77 -3.13
N TYR A 20 13.20 14.21 -1.96
CA TYR A 20 14.58 13.91 -1.53
C TYR A 20 15.26 12.89 -2.44
N CYS A 21 14.56 11.82 -2.83
CA CYS A 21 15.07 10.85 -3.79
C CYS A 21 15.39 11.49 -5.14
N THR A 22 14.57 12.46 -5.58
CA THR A 22 14.79 13.21 -6.82
C THR A 22 16.07 14.06 -6.75
N ILE A 23 16.35 14.64 -5.59
CA ILE A 23 17.60 15.39 -5.34
C ILE A 23 18.79 14.42 -5.38
N LEU A 24 18.74 13.26 -4.73
CA LEU A 24 19.86 12.32 -4.80
C LEU A 24 20.13 11.85 -6.23
N ILE A 25 19.09 11.49 -6.98
CA ILE A 25 19.21 11.09 -8.40
C ILE A 25 19.82 12.22 -9.23
N THR A 26 19.34 13.44 -9.07
CA THR A 26 19.90 14.60 -9.78
C THR A 26 21.38 14.81 -9.45
N LYS A 27 21.80 14.51 -8.22
CA LYS A 27 23.21 14.58 -7.78
C LYS A 27 24.08 13.62 -8.58
N HIS A 28 23.65 12.36 -8.65
CA HIS A 28 24.41 11.28 -9.30
C HIS A 28 24.44 11.41 -10.82
N PHE A 29 23.35 11.84 -11.44
CA PHE A 29 23.23 11.91 -12.91
C PHE A 29 23.54 13.29 -13.51
N ARG A 30 23.74 14.31 -12.67
CA ARG A 30 24.05 15.70 -13.08
C ARG A 30 22.98 16.37 -13.94
N CYS A 31 21.76 15.85 -13.94
CA CYS A 31 20.61 16.45 -14.59
C CYS A 31 19.34 16.06 -13.85
N PHE A 32 18.34 16.95 -13.88
CA PHE A 32 17.03 16.62 -13.33
C PHE A 32 16.41 15.47 -14.11
N PRO A 33 15.83 14.46 -13.43
CA PRO A 33 15.23 13.34 -14.11
C PRO A 33 13.98 13.76 -14.86
N PHE A 34 13.78 13.13 -16.02
CA PHE A 34 12.50 13.19 -16.71
C PHE A 34 11.43 12.55 -15.81
N ASN A 35 10.21 13.07 -15.79
CA ASN A 35 9.16 12.53 -14.92
C ASN A 35 8.25 11.56 -15.69
N HIS A 36 8.33 10.26 -15.39
CA HIS A 36 7.38 9.23 -15.82
C HIS A 36 6.29 8.95 -14.78
N GLY A 37 6.39 9.47 -13.56
CA GLY A 37 5.48 9.17 -12.46
C GLY A 37 4.12 9.87 -12.57
N TYR A 38 3.11 9.15 -12.09
CA TYR A 38 1.82 9.65 -11.62
C TYR A 38 1.64 9.32 -10.13
N ILE A 39 0.61 9.91 -9.52
CA ILE A 39 0.20 9.63 -8.14
C ILE A 39 0.06 8.11 -7.92
N GLY A 40 0.61 7.60 -6.82
CA GLY A 40 0.60 6.18 -6.49
C GLY A 40 1.74 5.36 -7.09
N GLY A 41 2.70 6.02 -7.77
CA GLY A 41 3.81 5.34 -8.46
C GLY A 41 3.43 4.74 -9.80
N ILE A 42 2.31 5.17 -10.41
CA ILE A 42 1.91 4.67 -11.73
C ILE A 42 2.84 5.23 -12.82
N MET A 43 3.24 4.39 -13.77
CA MET A 43 4.09 4.78 -14.88
C MET A 43 3.32 5.41 -16.06
N ALA A 44 3.79 6.54 -16.56
CA ALA A 44 3.25 7.24 -17.71
C ALA A 44 3.89 6.72 -19.01
N LEU A 45 3.33 5.64 -19.57
CA LEU A 45 3.91 4.97 -20.75
C LEU A 45 3.88 5.83 -22.01
N ASP A 46 2.98 6.82 -22.08
CA ASP A 46 2.89 7.80 -23.16
C ASP A 46 4.10 8.76 -23.21
N ARG A 47 4.96 8.76 -22.18
CA ARG A 47 6.14 9.62 -22.10
C ARG A 47 7.45 8.98 -22.56
N HIS A 48 7.40 7.72 -23.00
CA HIS A 48 8.59 7.00 -23.48
C HIS A 48 9.29 7.68 -24.64
N GLY A 49 8.54 8.08 -25.68
CA GLY A 49 9.09 8.73 -26.87
C GLY A 49 9.86 10.02 -26.55
N PRO A 50 9.25 11.00 -25.85
CA PRO A 50 9.93 12.22 -25.42
C PRO A 50 11.18 11.95 -24.56
N HIS A 51 11.11 11.01 -23.62
CA HIS A 51 12.27 10.66 -22.80
C HIS A 51 13.42 10.10 -23.65
N ALA A 52 13.14 9.11 -24.49
CA ALA A 52 14.13 8.45 -25.35
C ALA A 52 14.80 9.41 -26.35
N ALA A 53 14.11 10.48 -26.76
CA ALA A 53 14.63 11.48 -27.68
C ALA A 53 15.71 12.40 -27.05
N HIS A 54 15.80 12.46 -25.72
CA HIS A 54 16.65 13.42 -25.01
C HIS A 54 18.03 12.86 -24.60
N GLY A 55 18.28 11.56 -24.75
CA GLY A 55 19.53 10.93 -24.34
C GLY A 55 19.85 9.64 -25.11
N ASP A 56 21.10 9.18 -25.04
CA ASP A 56 21.57 7.97 -25.72
C ASP A 56 21.51 6.73 -24.82
N ASP A 57 21.89 6.90 -23.56
CA ASP A 57 21.79 5.90 -22.50
C ASP A 57 20.67 6.28 -21.55
N MET A 58 19.70 5.39 -21.35
CA MET A 58 18.46 5.69 -20.66
C MET A 58 18.41 4.98 -19.31
N VAL A 59 18.04 5.68 -18.24
CA VAL A 59 17.77 5.08 -16.93
C VAL A 59 16.36 5.43 -16.51
N ILE A 60 15.56 4.45 -16.10
CA ILE A 60 14.23 4.65 -15.51
C ILE A 60 14.26 4.05 -14.11
N ILE A 61 14.00 4.85 -13.10
CA ILE A 61 13.93 4.46 -11.68
C ILE A 61 12.48 4.58 -11.26
N HIS A 62 11.82 3.46 -11.03
CA HIS A 62 10.41 3.41 -10.67
C HIS A 62 10.25 2.94 -9.22
N ALA A 63 9.38 3.63 -8.48
CA ALA A 63 9.06 3.25 -7.12
C ALA A 63 7.70 3.81 -6.70
N PRO A 64 6.70 2.96 -6.36
CA PRO A 64 5.70 3.38 -5.40
C PRO A 64 6.34 3.61 -4.04
N HIS A 65 5.57 4.16 -3.11
CA HIS A 65 6.08 4.50 -1.79
C HIS A 65 5.10 4.14 -0.68
N VAL A 66 5.64 3.97 0.52
CA VAL A 66 4.87 3.70 1.74
C VAL A 66 5.55 4.37 2.93
N GLY A 67 4.75 4.97 3.82
CA GLY A 67 5.25 5.52 5.07
C GLY A 67 5.49 4.43 6.09
N TYR A 68 6.53 4.58 6.90
CA TYR A 68 6.83 3.71 8.03
C TYR A 68 6.86 4.54 9.32
N ASP A 69 6.16 4.05 10.35
CA ASP A 69 6.19 4.62 11.69
C ASP A 69 7.13 3.78 12.57
N PRO A 70 8.36 4.24 12.86
CA PRO A 70 9.32 3.47 13.64
C PRO A 70 8.91 3.26 15.10
N VAL A 71 8.00 4.09 15.64
CA VAL A 71 7.54 3.97 17.04
C VAL A 71 6.57 2.82 17.20
N ASN A 72 5.64 2.68 16.24
CA ASN A 72 4.61 1.64 16.27
C ASN A 72 4.98 0.42 15.42
N GLU A 73 6.09 0.49 14.68
CA GLU A 73 6.54 -0.53 13.71
C GLU A 73 5.48 -0.87 12.65
N THR A 74 4.71 0.14 12.22
CA THR A 74 3.61 -0.03 11.26
C THR A 74 3.83 0.74 9.97
N TYR A 75 3.36 0.19 8.86
CA TYR A 75 3.36 0.85 7.56
C TYR A 75 2.05 1.60 7.28
N GLY A 76 2.10 2.53 6.33
CA GLY A 76 0.94 3.24 5.79
C GLY A 76 0.71 4.62 6.36
N SER A 77 1.48 5.04 7.37
CA SER A 77 1.41 6.37 7.97
C SER A 77 2.75 7.09 7.93
N TYR A 78 2.69 8.41 7.86
CA TYR A 78 3.87 9.27 7.84
C TYR A 78 3.60 10.58 8.59
N ARG A 79 4.58 11.01 9.42
CA ARG A 79 4.52 12.29 10.15
C ARG A 79 4.83 13.47 9.23
N ARG A 80 3.91 14.43 9.11
CA ARG A 80 4.04 15.57 8.17
C ARG A 80 4.58 16.80 8.89
N SER A 81 5.86 17.12 8.65
CA SER A 81 6.58 18.23 9.29
C SER A 81 6.00 19.63 9.02
N GLN A 82 5.27 19.81 7.91
CA GLN A 82 4.68 21.10 7.53
C GLN A 82 3.25 21.31 8.09
N SER A 83 2.76 20.40 8.93
CA SER A 83 1.46 20.55 9.59
C SER A 83 1.58 21.40 10.84
N SER A 84 0.63 22.31 11.06
CA SER A 84 0.54 23.11 12.30
C SER A 84 0.07 22.30 13.52
N LYS A 85 -0.45 21.09 13.29
CA LYS A 85 -0.85 20.17 14.35
C LYS A 85 0.37 19.38 14.80
N GLU A 86 0.69 19.49 16.09
CA GLU A 86 1.67 18.65 16.77
C GLU A 86 1.38 17.17 16.51
N ASP A 87 2.42 16.39 16.24
CA ASP A 87 2.36 14.96 15.94
C ASP A 87 1.40 14.54 14.81
N TYR A 88 1.13 15.43 13.85
CA TYR A 88 0.21 15.09 12.77
C TYR A 88 0.78 14.03 11.82
N LYS A 89 0.14 12.86 11.86
CA LYS A 89 0.37 11.74 10.94
C LYS A 89 -0.75 11.69 9.91
N SER A 90 -0.40 11.39 8.66
CA SER A 90 -1.35 11.12 7.59
C SER A 90 -0.96 9.86 6.81
N THR A 91 -1.88 9.38 5.97
CA THR A 91 -1.64 8.19 5.14
C THR A 91 -0.51 8.43 4.14
N CYS A 92 0.31 7.40 3.91
CA CYS A 92 1.43 7.41 2.97
C CYS A 92 1.64 6.00 2.39
N CYS A 93 1.42 5.73 1.11
CA CYS A 93 0.90 6.59 0.06
C CYS A 93 -0.59 6.89 0.22
N GLY A 94 -0.98 8.18 0.19
CA GLY A 94 -2.38 8.59 0.30
C GLY A 94 -3.31 8.02 -0.79
N LYS A 95 -2.80 7.79 -2.00
CA LYS A 95 -3.58 7.19 -3.09
C LYS A 95 -3.80 5.69 -2.90
N VAL A 96 -2.78 4.93 -2.46
CA VAL A 96 -2.94 3.51 -2.13
C VAL A 96 -3.93 3.36 -0.97
N ALA A 97 -3.73 4.12 0.11
CA ALA A 97 -4.64 4.11 1.26
C ALA A 97 -6.07 4.48 0.87
N GLY A 98 -6.26 5.49 0.01
CA GLY A 98 -7.58 5.90 -0.48
C GLY A 98 -8.29 4.81 -1.29
N VAL A 99 -7.56 4.02 -2.09
CA VAL A 99 -8.13 2.88 -2.81
C VAL A 99 -8.51 1.75 -1.84
N CYS A 100 -7.69 1.49 -0.82
CA CYS A 100 -7.92 0.41 0.14
C CYS A 100 -8.99 0.73 1.19
N ALA A 101 -9.16 2.00 1.58
CA ALA A 101 -9.95 2.38 2.76
C ALA A 101 -11.42 1.92 2.75
N PRO A 102 -12.20 2.08 1.66
CA PRO A 102 -13.59 1.60 1.63
C PRO A 102 -13.70 0.10 1.90
N TYR A 103 -12.72 -0.67 1.42
CA TYR A 103 -12.71 -2.12 1.55
C TYR A 103 -12.22 -2.58 2.92
N LYS A 104 -11.23 -1.90 3.49
CA LYS A 104 -10.83 -2.09 4.89
C LYS A 104 -12.01 -1.87 5.83
N ALA A 105 -12.75 -0.77 5.65
CA ALA A 105 -13.95 -0.48 6.43
C ALA A 105 -15.05 -1.54 6.23
N ALA A 106 -15.25 -2.01 5.00
CA ALA A 106 -16.23 -3.05 4.73
C ALA A 106 -15.84 -4.41 5.34
N TYR A 107 -14.54 -4.74 5.33
CA TYR A 107 -13.99 -5.94 5.96
C TYR A 107 -14.12 -5.91 7.47
N GLU A 108 -13.71 -4.82 8.13
CA GLU A 108 -13.89 -4.60 9.57
C GLU A 108 -15.37 -4.64 9.97
N SER A 109 -16.24 -4.08 9.13
CA SER A 109 -17.70 -4.15 9.32
C SER A 109 -18.21 -5.59 9.24
N ALA A 110 -17.73 -6.40 8.30
CA ALA A 110 -18.07 -7.82 8.17
C ALA A 110 -17.62 -8.62 9.40
N LEU A 111 -16.37 -8.43 9.84
CA LEU A 111 -15.82 -9.03 11.06
C LEU A 111 -16.68 -8.74 12.30
N ASN A 112 -17.17 -7.51 12.41
CA ASN A 112 -17.99 -7.09 13.55
C ASN A 112 -19.42 -7.66 13.54
N ARG A 113 -19.89 -8.18 12.41
CA ARG A 113 -21.29 -8.61 12.19
C ARG A 113 -21.45 -10.12 11.99
N LEU A 114 -20.35 -10.87 11.88
CA LEU A 114 -20.32 -12.32 11.93
C LEU A 114 -20.10 -12.81 13.38
N ARG A 115 -20.86 -13.81 13.80
CA ARG A 115 -20.69 -14.50 15.09
C ARG A 115 -20.78 -16.00 14.87
N CYS A 116 -19.96 -16.75 15.60
CA CYS A 116 -19.93 -18.20 15.48
C CYS A 116 -20.17 -18.86 16.84
N LEU A 117 -20.74 -20.07 16.82
CA LEU A 117 -21.02 -20.89 17.99
C LEU A 117 -20.66 -22.35 17.69
N LEU A 118 -19.80 -22.96 18.50
CA LEU A 118 -19.59 -24.41 18.51
C LEU A 118 -20.64 -25.04 19.43
N LEU A 119 -21.45 -25.94 18.89
CA LEU A 119 -22.48 -26.67 19.62
C LEU A 119 -21.90 -27.93 20.30
N PRO A 120 -22.58 -28.50 21.31
CA PRO A 120 -22.12 -29.69 22.02
C PRO A 120 -21.98 -30.94 21.14
N ASP A 121 -22.74 -31.03 20.06
CA ASP A 121 -22.67 -32.10 19.06
C ASP A 121 -21.49 -31.94 18.07
N GLY A 122 -20.69 -30.89 18.25
CA GLY A 122 -19.55 -30.57 17.40
C GLY A 122 -19.92 -29.84 16.11
N SER A 123 -21.19 -29.50 15.87
CA SER A 123 -21.56 -28.64 14.74
C SER A 123 -21.23 -27.16 15.03
N VAL A 124 -21.08 -26.36 13.97
CA VAL A 124 -20.78 -24.93 14.08
C VAL A 124 -21.91 -24.13 13.45
N GLU A 125 -22.48 -23.19 14.20
CA GLU A 125 -23.48 -22.24 13.70
C GLU A 125 -22.83 -20.87 13.45
N ILE A 126 -23.28 -20.20 12.41
CA ILE A 126 -22.89 -18.84 12.01
C ILE A 126 -24.11 -17.94 12.07
N SER A 127 -24.06 -16.91 12.91
CA SER A 127 -25.04 -15.83 12.95
C SER A 127 -24.54 -14.65 12.12
N VAL A 128 -25.32 -14.25 11.12
CA VAL A 128 -25.04 -13.11 10.22
C VAL A 128 -26.09 -12.03 10.42
N SER A 129 -25.65 -10.77 10.57
CA SER A 129 -26.55 -9.62 10.70
C SER A 129 -27.47 -9.48 9.49
N ASN A 130 -28.75 -9.17 9.71
CA ASN A 130 -29.72 -8.94 8.62
C ASN A 130 -29.24 -7.86 7.64
N THR A 131 -28.54 -6.84 8.14
CA THR A 131 -27.99 -5.74 7.33
C THR A 131 -26.83 -6.13 6.41
N MET A 132 -26.24 -7.32 6.57
CA MET A 132 -25.25 -7.84 5.63
C MET A 132 -25.90 -8.65 4.50
N MET A 133 -27.07 -9.24 4.76
CA MET A 133 -27.82 -10.04 3.79
C MET A 133 -28.62 -9.18 2.82
N LEU A 134 -28.79 -7.90 3.13
CA LEU A 134 -29.35 -6.92 2.21
C LEU A 134 -28.25 -6.55 1.21
N GLU A 135 -28.40 -6.98 -0.04
CA GLU A 135 -27.60 -6.40 -1.12
C GLU A 135 -27.84 -4.89 -1.14
N PRO A 136 -26.80 -4.06 -1.36
CA PRO A 136 -27.00 -2.64 -1.52
C PRO A 136 -27.99 -2.39 -2.66
N GLU A 137 -29.09 -1.70 -2.35
CA GLU A 137 -30.17 -1.37 -3.29
C GLU A 137 -29.64 -0.71 -4.58
N GLU A 138 -30.41 -0.81 -5.68
CA GLU A 138 -30.05 -0.31 -7.00
C GLU A 138 -29.67 1.19 -7.03
N GLU A 139 -30.10 2.00 -6.06
CA GLU A 139 -29.72 3.42 -5.92
C GLU A 139 -28.27 3.64 -5.45
N ASN A 140 -27.60 2.60 -4.94
CA ASN A 140 -26.21 2.64 -4.44
C ASN A 140 -25.16 2.09 -5.43
N LYS A 141 -25.50 1.97 -6.73
CA LYS A 141 -24.61 1.47 -7.82
C LYS A 141 -23.21 2.11 -7.89
N CYS A 142 -22.98 3.26 -7.24
CA CYS A 142 -21.70 3.97 -7.28
C CYS A 142 -20.72 3.70 -6.13
N LYS A 143 -20.95 2.75 -5.20
CA LYS A 143 -19.97 2.49 -4.12
C LYS A 143 -19.43 1.07 -4.19
N ALA A 144 -18.17 0.96 -4.59
CA ALA A 144 -17.29 -0.17 -4.32
C ALA A 144 -17.67 -0.91 -3.01
N ALA A 145 -18.12 -2.16 -3.12
CA ALA A 145 -18.57 -2.95 -1.98
C ALA A 145 -17.78 -4.26 -1.91
N LEU A 146 -17.33 -4.59 -0.70
CA LEU A 146 -16.85 -5.92 -0.32
C LEU A 146 -18.08 -6.76 0.07
N LEU A 147 -18.29 -7.87 -0.61
CA LEU A 147 -19.42 -8.77 -0.38
C LEU A 147 -18.91 -10.11 0.14
N LEU A 148 -19.69 -10.74 1.02
CA LEU A 148 -19.38 -12.08 1.51
C LEU A 148 -19.83 -13.13 0.51
N ASN A 149 -18.96 -14.10 0.27
CA ASN A 149 -19.29 -15.30 -0.46
C ASN A 149 -19.91 -16.32 0.51
N TYR A 150 -21.24 -16.33 0.58
CA TYR A 150 -21.98 -17.25 1.45
C TYR A 150 -21.77 -18.73 1.11
N ASP A 151 -21.42 -19.06 -0.13
CA ASP A 151 -21.14 -20.45 -0.55
C ASP A 151 -19.99 -21.08 0.22
N LYS A 152 -19.04 -20.26 0.66
CA LYS A 152 -17.87 -20.70 1.42
C LYS A 152 -18.15 -20.76 2.93
N LEU A 153 -19.16 -20.05 3.41
CA LEU A 153 -19.51 -19.90 4.82
C LEU A 153 -20.57 -20.89 5.27
N PHE A 154 -21.63 -21.10 4.48
CA PHE A 154 -22.79 -21.86 4.91
C PHE A 154 -22.80 -23.27 4.34
N ALA A 155 -23.40 -24.21 5.09
CA ALA A 155 -23.70 -25.52 4.58
C ALA A 155 -24.72 -25.44 3.43
N LYS A 156 -24.58 -26.36 2.47
CA LYS A 156 -25.50 -26.52 1.34
C LYS A 156 -26.32 -27.79 1.51
N CYS A 157 -27.53 -27.77 0.97
CA CYS A 157 -28.35 -28.97 0.78
C CYS A 157 -27.75 -29.83 -0.35
N ASP A 158 -28.20 -31.08 -0.45
CA ASP A 158 -27.73 -32.04 -1.47
C ASP A 158 -27.96 -31.56 -2.91
N ASP A 159 -28.94 -30.67 -3.12
CA ASP A 159 -29.26 -30.04 -4.40
C ASP A 159 -28.38 -28.81 -4.72
N GLY A 160 -27.43 -28.48 -3.85
CA GLY A 160 -26.53 -27.33 -3.98
C GLY A 160 -27.12 -25.98 -3.56
N SER A 161 -28.37 -25.94 -3.11
CA SER A 161 -28.99 -24.74 -2.55
C SER A 161 -28.51 -24.46 -1.12
N PHE A 162 -28.63 -23.19 -0.67
CA PHE A 162 -28.36 -22.86 0.72
C PHE A 162 -29.38 -23.50 1.65
N SER A 163 -28.91 -24.09 2.76
CA SER A 163 -29.80 -24.53 3.82
C SER A 163 -30.63 -23.34 4.33
N SER A 164 -31.93 -23.54 4.55
CA SER A 164 -32.76 -22.55 5.24
C SER A 164 -32.14 -22.21 6.60
N PRO A 165 -32.22 -20.95 7.07
CA PRO A 165 -31.65 -20.58 8.35
C PRO A 165 -32.26 -21.42 9.47
N GLU A 166 -31.40 -22.01 10.30
CA GLU A 166 -31.80 -22.82 11.46
C GLU A 166 -32.57 -21.96 12.48
N CYS A 167 -32.24 -20.67 12.56
CA CYS A 167 -32.94 -19.72 13.42
C CYS A 167 -32.99 -18.33 12.77
N ARG A 168 -34.16 -17.69 12.83
CA ARG A 168 -34.35 -16.28 12.49
C ARG A 168 -34.53 -15.46 13.76
N ARG A 169 -33.71 -14.43 13.93
CA ARG A 169 -33.75 -13.47 15.05
C ARG A 169 -34.14 -12.09 14.54
N SER A 170 -34.49 -11.19 15.47
CA SER A 170 -34.88 -9.82 15.13
C SER A 170 -33.80 -9.03 14.37
N THR A 171 -32.53 -9.40 14.53
CA THR A 171 -31.39 -8.68 13.92
C THR A 171 -30.41 -9.59 13.16
N SER A 172 -30.66 -10.91 13.11
CA SER A 172 -29.74 -11.85 12.46
C SER A 172 -30.43 -13.11 11.96
N LEU A 173 -29.76 -13.78 11.03
CA LEU A 173 -30.07 -15.14 10.58
C LEU A 173 -28.94 -16.07 11.03
N VAL A 174 -29.32 -17.26 11.47
CA VAL A 174 -28.39 -18.31 11.90
C VAL A 174 -28.39 -19.42 10.86
N TYR A 175 -27.22 -19.79 10.40
CA TYR A 175 -27.00 -20.87 9.44
C TYR A 175 -26.01 -21.87 10.01
N ARG A 176 -26.12 -23.11 9.58
CA ARG A 176 -25.06 -24.10 9.76
C ARG A 176 -23.84 -23.71 8.93
N ALA A 177 -22.65 -23.81 9.52
CA ALA A 177 -21.39 -23.59 8.82
C ALA A 177 -21.13 -24.68 7.77
N SER A 178 -20.45 -24.32 6.68
CA SER A 178 -19.84 -25.29 5.76
C SER A 178 -18.82 -26.17 6.50
N ASP A 179 -18.62 -27.41 6.05
CA ASP A 179 -17.67 -28.32 6.69
C ASP A 179 -16.25 -27.74 6.75
N SER A 180 -15.82 -27.09 5.68
CA SER A 180 -14.53 -26.41 5.61
C SER A 180 -14.41 -25.28 6.62
N PHE A 181 -15.43 -24.44 6.76
CA PHE A 181 -15.42 -23.34 7.72
C PHE A 181 -15.50 -23.87 9.16
N ALA A 182 -16.32 -24.88 9.41
CA ALA A 182 -16.47 -25.51 10.72
C ALA A 182 -15.15 -26.16 11.19
N ALA A 183 -14.42 -26.83 10.30
CA ALA A 183 -13.10 -27.40 10.60
C ALA A 183 -12.08 -26.31 10.97
N ALA A 184 -11.99 -25.25 10.17
CA ALA A 184 -11.11 -24.12 10.45
C ALA A 184 -11.46 -23.44 11.80
N TYR A 185 -12.75 -23.25 12.08
CA TYR A 185 -13.24 -22.64 13.32
C TYR A 185 -12.86 -23.46 14.56
N LYS A 186 -12.96 -24.79 14.49
CA LYS A 186 -12.58 -25.68 15.59
C LYS A 186 -11.09 -25.57 15.91
N LEU A 187 -10.24 -25.66 14.88
CA LEU A 187 -8.79 -25.50 15.01
C LEU A 187 -8.43 -24.14 15.66
N ALA A 188 -9.09 -23.08 15.23
CA ALA A 188 -8.87 -21.74 15.78
C ALA A 188 -9.25 -21.63 17.27
N ILE A 189 -10.35 -22.27 17.70
CA ILE A 189 -10.74 -22.32 19.12
C ILE A 189 -9.71 -23.11 19.95
N GLU A 190 -9.22 -24.23 19.42
CA GLU A 190 -8.22 -25.06 20.10
C GLU A 190 -6.90 -24.31 20.28
N ASP A 191 -6.45 -23.60 19.25
CA ASP A 191 -5.27 -22.74 19.30
C ASP A 191 -5.44 -21.59 20.32
N GLU A 192 -6.59 -20.91 20.36
CA GLU A 192 -6.86 -19.88 21.39
C GLU A 192 -6.83 -20.47 22.81
N LYS A 193 -7.35 -21.68 23.01
CA LYS A 193 -7.28 -22.37 24.32
C LYS A 193 -5.84 -22.71 24.68
N ALA A 194 -5.06 -23.25 23.75
CA ALA A 194 -3.66 -23.59 23.96
C ALA A 194 -2.82 -22.35 24.32
N LYS A 195 -3.03 -21.24 23.61
CA LYS A 195 -2.37 -19.94 23.90
C LYS A 195 -2.71 -19.41 25.29
N LYS A 196 -3.98 -19.52 25.71
CA LYS A 196 -4.41 -19.12 27.06
C LYS A 196 -3.77 -19.97 28.16
N VAL A 197 -3.68 -21.28 27.96
CA VAL A 197 -3.00 -22.19 28.88
C VAL A 197 -1.50 -21.91 28.94
N ALA A 198 -0.85 -21.68 27.80
CA ALA A 198 0.56 -21.31 27.74
C ALA A 198 0.84 -19.96 28.42
N ALA A 199 -0.06 -18.99 28.27
CA ALA A 199 0.04 -17.70 28.95
C ALA A 199 -0.16 -17.81 30.47
N SER A 200 -1.06 -18.67 30.96
CA SER A 200 -1.21 -18.92 32.39
C SER A 200 0.00 -19.64 33.00
N ILE A 201 0.62 -20.57 32.26
CA ILE A 201 1.84 -21.26 32.69
C ILE A 201 3.03 -20.28 32.77
N ARG A 202 3.16 -19.34 31.82
CA ARG A 202 4.22 -18.31 31.84
C ARG A 202 4.09 -17.31 32.98
N LEU A 203 2.87 -17.04 33.46
CA LEU A 203 2.64 -16.15 34.60
C LEU A 203 3.02 -16.81 35.93
N GLU A 204 2.84 -18.13 36.06
CA GLU A 204 3.24 -18.89 37.27
C GLU A 204 4.77 -19.00 37.42
N ASP A 205 5.54 -18.91 36.33
CA ASP A 205 7.02 -18.91 36.35
C ASP A 205 7.63 -17.50 36.58
N SER A 206 6.82 -16.42 36.57
CA SER A 206 7.31 -15.03 36.70
C SER A 206 6.98 -14.34 38.03
N ASP A 207 6.28 -15.00 38.95
CA ASP A 207 5.88 -14.43 40.23
C ASP A 207 6.98 -14.57 41.31
N LEU A 208 8.11 -13.89 41.09
CA LEU A 208 9.03 -13.42 42.12
C LEU A 208 9.66 -12.10 41.63
N GLU A 209 8.92 -10.98 41.77
CA GLU A 209 9.39 -9.75 42.43
C GLU A 209 8.35 -8.61 42.33
N SER A 210 8.34 -7.82 43.39
CA SER A 210 7.36 -6.84 43.87
C SER A 210 7.11 -5.59 43.02
N GLY A 211 5.97 -4.92 43.28
CA GLY A 211 5.90 -3.46 43.29
C GLY A 211 4.54 -2.86 42.97
N GLU A 212 3.81 -2.39 43.99
CA GLU A 212 2.69 -1.47 43.86
C GLU A 212 3.17 -0.10 43.35
N ASP A 213 2.46 0.51 42.39
CA ASP A 213 1.92 1.88 42.47
C ASP A 213 1.37 2.41 41.12
N GLY A 214 0.14 2.92 41.14
CA GLY A 214 -0.17 4.25 40.61
C GLY A 214 -0.58 4.50 39.13
N VAL A 215 -1.89 4.70 38.92
CA VAL A 215 -2.55 5.81 38.16
C VAL A 215 -2.69 5.77 36.61
N TYR A 216 -3.96 5.62 36.19
CA TYR A 216 -4.75 6.22 35.07
C TYR A 216 -4.12 6.64 33.72
N THR A 217 -4.69 6.13 32.62
CA THR A 217 -5.44 6.86 31.56
C THR A 217 -6.42 5.85 30.92
N GLY A 218 -7.68 6.10 30.56
CA GLY A 218 -8.28 7.26 29.91
C GLY A 218 -8.90 6.86 28.56
N ALA A 219 -9.67 5.76 28.47
CA ALA A 219 -10.38 5.36 27.25
C ALA A 219 -11.89 5.53 27.41
N LEU A 220 -12.43 6.59 26.81
CA LEU A 220 -13.86 6.85 26.65
C LEU A 220 -14.52 5.69 25.87
N SER A 221 -15.03 4.69 26.60
CA SER A 221 -15.89 3.67 26.01
C SER A 221 -17.27 4.25 25.77
N TRP A 222 -17.64 4.45 24.51
CA TRP A 222 -19.03 4.75 24.14
C TRP A 222 -19.85 3.45 24.29
N LYS A 223 -20.29 3.17 25.52
CA LYS A 223 -21.21 2.06 25.83
C LYS A 223 -22.66 2.51 25.64
N PHE A 224 -23.11 2.56 24.39
CA PHE A 224 -24.55 2.43 24.09
C PHE A 224 -24.87 0.95 23.84
N GLY A 225 -24.75 0.15 24.89
CA GLY A 225 -25.28 -1.22 24.90
C GLY A 225 -26.69 -1.19 25.49
N LEU A 226 -27.69 -1.62 24.73
CA LEU A 226 -29.06 -1.77 25.24
C LEU A 226 -29.08 -2.71 26.46
N PRO A 227 -29.94 -2.45 27.47
CA PRO A 227 -30.06 -3.31 28.64
C PRO A 227 -30.32 -4.78 28.23
N GLY A 228 -29.46 -5.70 28.70
CA GLY A 228 -29.59 -7.14 28.43
C GLY A 228 -28.77 -7.69 27.27
N GLN A 229 -28.04 -6.85 26.52
CA GLN A 229 -27.17 -7.30 25.43
C GLN A 229 -26.09 -8.29 25.90
N SER A 230 -25.51 -8.09 27.10
CA SER A 230 -24.49 -8.97 27.69
C SER A 230 -25.02 -10.35 28.10
N LYS A 231 -26.30 -10.46 28.49
CA LYS A 231 -26.92 -11.75 28.85
C LYS A 231 -27.30 -12.58 27.61
N ARG A 232 -27.64 -11.94 26.48
CA ARG A 232 -27.94 -12.64 25.20
C ARG A 232 -26.68 -13.14 24.47
N LEU A 233 -25.50 -12.59 24.79
CA LEU A 233 -24.21 -12.95 24.18
C LEU A 233 -23.51 -14.15 24.83
N LYS A 234 -24.01 -14.70 25.95
CA LYS A 234 -23.26 -15.69 26.77
C LYS A 234 -22.86 -16.99 26.07
N GLY A 235 -23.53 -17.38 24.98
CA GLY A 235 -23.13 -18.54 24.16
C GLY A 235 -22.30 -18.16 22.92
N TRP A 236 -22.61 -17.03 22.29
CA TRP A 236 -22.03 -16.63 21.00
C TRP A 236 -20.67 -15.97 21.19
N ARG A 237 -19.63 -16.57 20.61
CA ARG A 237 -18.28 -16.02 20.72
C ARG A 237 -18.06 -14.97 19.64
N LYS A 238 -17.69 -13.76 20.06
CA LYS A 238 -16.92 -12.86 19.22
C LYS A 238 -15.46 -13.32 19.35
N LEU A 239 -14.95 -13.97 18.31
CA LEU A 239 -13.53 -14.24 18.23
C LEU A 239 -12.77 -12.92 18.10
N SER A 240 -11.54 -12.89 18.60
CA SER A 240 -10.67 -11.73 18.42
C SER A 240 -10.39 -11.50 16.94
N GLU A 241 -10.14 -10.25 16.55
CA GLU A 241 -9.84 -9.88 15.15
C GLU A 241 -8.70 -10.71 14.53
N PRO A 242 -7.58 -11.00 15.24
CA PRO A 242 -6.53 -11.87 14.71
C PRO A 242 -7.03 -13.27 14.34
N VAL A 243 -7.93 -13.85 15.13
CA VAL A 243 -8.44 -15.21 14.90
C VAL A 243 -9.49 -15.22 13.80
N LEU A 244 -10.35 -14.21 13.72
CA LEU A 244 -11.29 -14.07 12.61
C LEU A 244 -10.57 -13.84 11.27
N LYS A 245 -9.44 -13.13 11.26
CA LYS A 245 -8.62 -12.91 10.06
C LYS A 245 -8.06 -14.21 9.48
N HIS A 246 -7.74 -15.20 10.32
CA HIS A 246 -7.33 -16.53 9.88
C HIS A 246 -8.49 -17.43 9.43
N LEU A 247 -9.71 -17.14 9.87
CA LEU A 247 -10.91 -17.90 9.52
C LEU A 247 -11.57 -17.40 8.24
N LEU A 248 -11.54 -16.09 8.01
CA LEU A 248 -12.11 -15.46 6.83
C LEU A 248 -11.06 -15.35 5.73
N SER A 249 -10.90 -16.42 4.96
CA SER A 249 -10.00 -16.43 3.80
C SER A 249 -10.44 -15.44 2.72
N SER A 250 -9.51 -15.04 1.86
CA SER A 250 -9.80 -14.16 0.72
C SER A 250 -10.93 -14.68 -0.18
N GLU A 251 -11.08 -16.00 -0.34
CA GLU A 251 -12.14 -16.61 -1.14
C GLU A 251 -13.56 -16.39 -0.59
N MET A 252 -13.67 -16.01 0.69
CA MET A 252 -14.94 -15.69 1.34
C MET A 252 -15.40 -14.27 1.03
N PHE A 253 -14.66 -13.54 0.21
CA PHE A 253 -15.01 -12.19 -0.20
C PHE A 253 -14.87 -12.00 -1.71
N TYR A 254 -15.72 -11.15 -2.26
CA TYR A 254 -15.58 -10.66 -3.62
C TYR A 254 -15.96 -9.19 -3.70
N PHE A 255 -15.50 -8.54 -4.77
CA PHE A 255 -15.68 -7.11 -4.98
C PHE A 255 -16.61 -6.87 -6.14
N LYS A 256 -17.57 -5.98 -5.93
CA LYS A 256 -18.36 -5.40 -7.00
C LYS A 256 -17.90 -3.96 -7.23
N THR A 257 -17.48 -3.67 -8.46
CA THR A 257 -17.09 -2.33 -8.89
C THR A 257 -17.57 -2.13 -10.33
N ASP A 258 -18.10 -0.95 -10.62
CA ASP A 258 -18.56 -0.62 -11.96
C ASP A 258 -17.45 0.10 -12.75
N ASN A 259 -17.20 -0.38 -13.97
CA ASN A 259 -16.53 0.32 -15.08
C ASN A 259 -15.29 1.16 -14.74
N LEU A 260 -14.20 0.51 -14.30
CA LEU A 260 -12.88 1.13 -14.20
C LEU A 260 -12.15 1.13 -15.56
N HIS A 261 -12.09 2.29 -16.20
CA HIS A 261 -11.39 2.46 -17.49
C HIS A 261 -10.36 3.59 -17.46
N GLY A 262 -9.33 3.46 -18.30
CA GLY A 262 -8.28 4.46 -18.49
C GLY A 262 -7.21 4.48 -17.40
N GLU A 263 -6.17 5.29 -17.63
CA GLU A 263 -4.97 5.36 -16.77
C GLU A 263 -5.26 5.97 -15.38
N LYS A 264 -6.27 6.83 -15.27
CA LYS A 264 -6.67 7.43 -13.97
C LYS A 264 -7.13 6.41 -12.92
N HIS A 265 -7.60 5.24 -13.37
CA HIS A 265 -8.07 4.13 -12.51
C HIS A 265 -7.10 2.95 -12.52
N ARG A 266 -5.85 3.17 -12.94
CA ARG A 266 -4.84 2.10 -13.08
C ARG A 266 -4.56 1.43 -11.74
N LEU A 267 -4.41 2.20 -10.67
CA LEU A 267 -4.12 1.64 -9.35
C LEU A 267 -5.29 0.79 -8.86
N GLU A 268 -6.52 1.27 -9.01
CA GLU A 268 -7.73 0.53 -8.67
C GLU A 268 -7.79 -0.79 -9.46
N ARG A 269 -7.56 -0.76 -10.77
CA ARG A 269 -7.54 -1.98 -11.59
C ARG A 269 -6.46 -2.98 -11.17
N THR A 270 -5.36 -2.52 -10.60
CA THR A 270 -4.29 -3.38 -10.07
C THR A 270 -4.67 -3.96 -8.70
N LEU A 271 -5.19 -3.13 -7.78
CA LEU A 271 -5.39 -3.52 -6.39
C LEU A 271 -6.73 -4.24 -6.15
N LEU A 272 -7.81 -3.83 -6.82
CA LEU A 272 -9.15 -4.34 -6.53
C LEU A 272 -9.29 -5.86 -6.73
N PRO A 273 -8.77 -6.47 -7.80
CA PRO A 273 -8.83 -7.92 -7.95
C PRO A 273 -8.08 -8.67 -6.84
N GLN A 274 -7.09 -8.04 -6.23
CA GLN A 274 -6.24 -8.61 -5.18
C GLN A 274 -6.68 -8.19 -3.76
N MET A 275 -7.67 -7.30 -3.65
CA MET A 275 -8.13 -6.74 -2.39
C MET A 275 -8.57 -7.79 -1.35
N PRO A 276 -9.20 -8.94 -1.67
CA PRO A 276 -9.56 -9.89 -0.62
C PRO A 276 -8.31 -10.58 -0.06
N HIS A 277 -7.30 -10.81 -0.90
CA HIS A 277 -6.00 -11.32 -0.46
C HIS A 277 -5.30 -10.26 0.41
N LEU A 278 -5.21 -9.01 -0.05
CA LEU A 278 -4.60 -7.90 0.68
C LEU A 278 -5.15 -7.73 2.11
N LEU A 279 -6.47 -7.81 2.29
CA LEU A 279 -7.13 -7.69 3.60
C LEU A 279 -6.79 -8.83 4.57
N THR A 280 -6.40 -9.99 4.04
CA THR A 280 -6.12 -11.20 4.82
C THR A 280 -4.63 -11.48 5.00
N MET A 281 -3.76 -10.73 4.32
CA MET A 281 -2.29 -10.85 4.47
C MET A 281 -1.83 -10.47 5.89
N PRO A 282 -0.72 -11.04 6.39
CA PRO A 282 -0.21 -10.74 7.73
C PRO A 282 0.41 -9.34 7.86
N TYR A 283 0.70 -8.68 6.74
CA TYR A 283 1.30 -7.34 6.69
C TYR A 283 0.25 -6.24 6.58
N ASP A 284 0.67 -4.99 6.81
CA ASP A 284 -0.17 -3.82 6.56
C ASP A 284 -0.63 -3.78 5.09
N ILE A 285 -1.89 -3.39 4.89
CA ILE A 285 -2.51 -3.37 3.56
C ILE A 285 -1.88 -2.31 2.66
N GLU A 286 -1.38 -1.22 3.24
CA GLU A 286 -0.68 -0.15 2.54
C GLU A 286 0.66 -0.62 1.97
N LEU A 287 1.45 -1.37 2.76
CA LEU A 287 2.71 -1.98 2.30
C LEU A 287 2.42 -2.99 1.19
N SER A 288 1.47 -3.90 1.44
CA SER A 288 1.10 -4.96 0.49
C SER A 288 0.58 -4.38 -0.83
N GLY A 289 -0.23 -3.31 -0.76
CA GLY A 289 -0.72 -2.58 -1.93
C GLY A 289 0.40 -1.88 -2.70
N ALA A 290 1.36 -1.25 -2.01
CA ALA A 290 2.52 -0.65 -2.66
C ALA A 290 3.39 -1.70 -3.39
N LEU A 291 3.62 -2.87 -2.76
CA LEU A 291 4.35 -3.98 -3.37
C LEU A 291 3.64 -4.53 -4.62
N LEU A 292 2.33 -4.71 -4.60
CA LEU A 292 1.58 -5.13 -5.79
C LEU A 292 1.62 -4.09 -6.91
N CYS A 293 1.55 -2.81 -6.57
CA CYS A 293 1.71 -1.72 -7.54
C CYS A 293 3.09 -1.79 -8.20
N MET A 294 4.15 -1.95 -7.39
CA MET A 294 5.53 -2.05 -7.86
C MET A 294 5.70 -3.18 -8.90
N GLN A 295 5.19 -4.38 -8.57
CA GLN A 295 5.28 -5.55 -9.45
C GLN A 295 4.53 -5.33 -10.76
N SER A 296 3.26 -4.91 -10.68
CA SER A 296 2.39 -4.67 -11.84
C SER A 296 2.96 -3.60 -12.78
N GLU A 297 3.52 -2.53 -12.22
CA GLU A 297 4.07 -1.42 -13.01
C GLU A 297 5.45 -1.74 -13.59
N PHE A 298 6.27 -2.54 -12.92
CA PHE A 298 7.52 -3.06 -13.51
C PHE A 298 7.24 -3.93 -14.73
N ASP A 299 6.33 -4.92 -14.62
CA ASP A 299 5.97 -5.81 -15.72
C ASP A 299 5.41 -5.02 -16.91
N ARG A 300 4.47 -4.10 -16.61
CA ARG A 300 3.86 -3.26 -17.64
C ARG A 300 4.89 -2.37 -18.33
N THR A 301 5.76 -1.72 -17.56
CA THR A 301 6.77 -0.80 -18.10
C THR A 301 7.79 -1.58 -18.90
N THR A 302 8.28 -2.71 -18.40
CA THR A 302 9.20 -3.61 -19.11
C THR A 302 8.64 -4.02 -20.47
N HIS A 303 7.39 -4.49 -20.49
CA HIS A 303 6.71 -4.85 -21.73
C HIS A 303 6.59 -3.66 -22.70
N SER A 304 6.24 -2.47 -22.19
CA SER A 304 6.10 -1.24 -22.98
C SER A 304 7.44 -0.81 -23.58
N VAL A 305 8.47 -0.60 -22.76
CA VAL A 305 9.78 -0.11 -23.23
C VAL A 305 10.49 -1.11 -24.15
N SER A 306 10.25 -2.41 -23.97
CA SER A 306 10.82 -3.45 -24.85
C SER A 306 10.25 -3.44 -26.28
N LYS A 307 9.05 -2.86 -26.46
CA LYS A 307 8.35 -2.77 -27.74
C LYS A 307 8.36 -1.38 -28.35
N ASP A 308 8.64 -0.35 -27.54
CA ASP A 308 8.66 1.03 -28.00
C ASP A 308 9.81 1.27 -28.99
N PRO A 309 9.51 1.70 -30.24
CA PRO A 309 10.52 1.99 -31.24
C PRO A 309 11.54 3.06 -30.80
N ALA A 310 11.16 3.98 -29.91
CA ALA A 310 12.02 5.07 -29.47
C ALA A 310 13.23 4.59 -28.65
N TYR A 311 13.10 3.43 -27.98
CA TYR A 311 14.21 2.79 -27.24
C TYR A 311 15.02 1.81 -28.10
N LYS A 312 14.68 1.63 -29.38
CA LYS A 312 15.42 0.71 -30.25
C LYS A 312 16.88 1.15 -30.38
N ASN A 313 17.80 0.19 -30.27
CA ASN A 313 19.25 0.40 -30.36
C ASN A 313 19.83 1.35 -29.28
N LYS A 314 19.12 1.58 -28.18
CA LYS A 314 19.62 2.32 -27.02
C LYS A 314 19.90 1.37 -25.86
N ASN A 315 20.87 1.73 -25.03
CA ASN A 315 21.02 1.07 -23.73
C ASN A 315 19.95 1.64 -22.79
N LEU A 316 19.22 0.77 -22.13
CA LEU A 316 18.17 1.12 -21.18
C LEU A 316 18.31 0.26 -19.93
N LEU A 317 18.36 0.92 -18.77
CA LEU A 317 18.18 0.30 -17.46
C LEU A 317 16.85 0.79 -16.90
N LEU A 318 15.90 -0.12 -16.69
CA LEU A 318 14.72 0.10 -15.86
C LEU A 318 14.97 -0.62 -14.53
N ILE A 319 15.00 0.11 -13.43
CA ILE A 319 15.04 -0.44 -12.08
C ILE A 319 13.73 -0.11 -11.37
N SER A 320 13.15 -1.10 -10.70
CA SER A 320 11.97 -0.93 -9.86
C SER A 320 12.24 -1.37 -8.44
N GLY A 321 11.67 -0.65 -7.49
CA GLY A 321 11.77 -0.92 -6.06
C GLY A 321 10.66 -0.23 -5.28
N LEU A 322 10.80 -0.18 -3.97
CA LEU A 322 9.87 0.48 -3.05
C LEU A 322 10.60 1.59 -2.31
N ASN A 323 10.04 2.80 -2.33
CA ASN A 323 10.46 3.87 -1.42
C ASN A 323 9.77 3.69 -0.06
N ILE A 324 10.55 3.56 1.00
CA ILE A 324 10.08 3.50 2.39
C ILE A 324 10.38 4.85 3.02
N ASP A 325 9.34 5.64 3.29
CA ASP A 325 9.46 6.94 3.90
C ASP A 325 9.38 6.80 5.42
N ILE A 326 10.53 6.91 6.08
CA ILE A 326 10.64 6.76 7.53
C ILE A 326 10.13 8.04 8.18
N SER A 327 9.11 7.91 9.03
CA SER A 327 8.53 9.04 9.74
C SER A 327 9.59 9.69 10.63
N PRO A 328 9.73 11.04 10.60
CA PRO A 328 10.64 11.73 11.50
C PRO A 328 10.21 11.59 12.96
N ASP A 329 11.17 11.73 13.86
CA ASP A 329 10.95 11.75 15.31
C ASP A 329 10.14 13.00 15.75
N GLU A 330 9.62 12.96 16.98
CA GLU A 330 8.79 14.02 17.58
C GLU A 330 9.46 15.39 17.60
N GLY A 331 10.80 15.43 17.70
CA GLY A 331 11.57 16.67 17.70
C GLY A 331 11.76 17.31 16.32
N ASN A 332 11.40 16.62 15.23
CA ASN A 332 11.53 17.08 13.84
C ASN A 332 12.89 17.76 13.55
N GLN A 333 13.98 17.18 14.09
CA GLN A 333 15.33 17.76 14.02
C GLN A 333 15.98 17.55 12.65
N GLU A 334 15.45 16.63 11.84
CA GLU A 334 15.91 16.38 10.48
C GLU A 334 15.39 17.45 9.53
N ALA A 335 16.31 18.11 8.81
CA ALA A 335 15.95 19.09 7.79
C ALA A 335 15.28 18.46 6.56
N PHE A 336 15.54 17.17 6.30
CA PHE A 336 14.99 16.41 5.18
C PHE A 336 14.46 15.06 5.65
N PRO A 337 13.41 14.54 4.99
CA PRO A 337 12.85 13.24 5.33
C PRO A 337 13.83 12.11 5.00
N THR A 338 13.84 11.08 5.83
CA THR A 338 14.58 9.84 5.54
C THR A 338 13.73 8.92 4.67
N THR A 339 14.14 8.73 3.41
CA THR A 339 13.54 7.73 2.51
C THR A 339 14.58 6.70 2.10
N MET A 340 14.24 5.42 2.23
CA MET A 340 15.06 4.30 1.77
C MET A 340 14.48 3.69 0.49
N PHE A 341 15.31 3.45 -0.51
CA PHE A 341 14.92 2.70 -1.70
C PHE A 341 15.29 1.22 -1.54
N LEU A 342 14.27 0.35 -1.54
CA LEU A 342 14.44 -1.10 -1.55
C LEU A 342 14.34 -1.61 -2.99
N PRO A 343 15.45 -2.00 -3.65
CA PRO A 343 15.39 -2.51 -5.02
C PRO A 343 14.63 -3.84 -5.06
N TRP A 344 13.89 -4.08 -6.14
CA TRP A 344 13.13 -5.31 -6.34
C TRP A 344 13.53 -6.05 -7.62
N ALA A 345 13.52 -5.37 -8.77
CA ALA A 345 13.90 -5.98 -10.04
C ALA A 345 14.46 -4.94 -11.00
N ALA A 346 15.23 -5.39 -11.99
CA ALA A 346 15.65 -4.54 -13.10
C ALA A 346 15.51 -5.23 -14.45
N TYR A 347 15.13 -4.45 -15.45
CA TYR A 347 15.18 -4.82 -16.86
C TYR A 347 16.33 -4.06 -17.52
N ILE A 348 17.18 -4.80 -18.21
CA ILE A 348 18.32 -4.27 -18.96
C ILE A 348 18.11 -4.58 -20.43
N GLN A 349 18.22 -3.55 -21.26
CA GLN A 349 18.35 -3.66 -22.71
C GLN A 349 19.66 -3.01 -23.15
N LEU A 350 20.41 -3.70 -24.00
CA LEU A 350 21.61 -3.16 -24.62
C LEU A 350 21.31 -2.73 -26.06
N ALA A 351 22.10 -1.78 -26.55
CA ALA A 351 22.01 -1.31 -27.94
C ALA A 351 22.22 -2.44 -28.97
N SER A 352 22.90 -3.53 -28.58
CA SER A 352 23.07 -4.75 -29.38
C SER A 352 21.76 -5.52 -29.60
N GLY A 353 20.70 -5.21 -28.83
CA GLY A 353 19.45 -5.96 -28.80
C GLY A 353 19.38 -7.02 -27.71
N GLU A 354 20.48 -7.27 -26.97
CA GLU A 354 20.47 -8.15 -25.80
C GLU A 354 19.55 -7.60 -24.70
N ARG A 355 18.78 -8.48 -24.07
CA ARG A 355 17.82 -8.15 -23.02
C ARG A 355 17.91 -9.15 -21.89
N ARG A 356 17.85 -8.67 -20.65
CA ARG A 356 17.78 -9.53 -19.46
C ARG A 356 17.00 -8.86 -18.35
N VAL A 357 16.42 -9.68 -17.49
CA VAL A 357 15.82 -9.26 -16.22
C VAL A 357 16.74 -9.73 -15.09
N LEU A 358 16.91 -8.88 -14.09
CA LEU A 358 17.61 -9.17 -12.85
C LEU A 358 16.59 -9.19 -11.72
N GLU A 359 16.57 -10.27 -10.97
CA GLU A 359 15.75 -10.41 -9.76
C GLU A 359 16.43 -9.73 -8.57
N GLN A 360 15.70 -9.60 -7.46
CA GLN A 360 16.15 -8.87 -6.28
C GLN A 360 17.55 -9.28 -5.77
N PRO A 361 17.90 -10.57 -5.64
CA PRO A 361 19.22 -10.95 -5.13
C PRO A 361 20.35 -10.49 -6.04
N ASP A 362 20.17 -10.64 -7.36
CA ASP A 362 21.18 -10.27 -8.36
C ASP A 362 21.42 -8.76 -8.37
N ILE A 363 20.33 -7.97 -8.34
CA ILE A 363 20.45 -6.51 -8.33
C ILE A 363 21.04 -6.00 -7.03
N VAL A 364 20.66 -6.56 -5.87
CA VAL A 364 21.25 -6.21 -4.58
C VAL A 364 22.74 -6.51 -4.59
N GLN A 365 23.15 -7.70 -5.04
CA GLN A 365 24.56 -8.04 -5.14
C GLN A 365 25.33 -7.06 -6.04
N LEU A 366 24.78 -6.70 -7.20
CA LEU A 366 25.42 -5.77 -8.13
C LEU A 366 25.53 -4.36 -7.55
N LEU A 367 24.49 -3.88 -6.86
CA LEU A 367 24.48 -2.57 -6.20
C LEU A 367 25.48 -2.50 -5.04
N PHE A 368 25.55 -3.54 -4.21
CA PHE A 368 26.48 -3.61 -3.08
C PHE A 368 27.94 -3.77 -3.52
N ALA A 369 28.17 -4.24 -4.74
CA ALA A 369 29.50 -4.28 -5.33
C ALA A 369 29.96 -2.93 -5.93
N GLN A 370 29.06 -1.94 -6.03
CA GLN A 370 29.44 -0.59 -6.50
C GLN A 370 30.12 0.20 -5.40
N ASP A 371 30.96 1.16 -5.80
CA ASP A 371 31.50 2.15 -4.89
C ASP A 371 30.40 3.08 -4.39
N THR A 372 30.51 3.50 -3.12
CA THR A 372 29.64 4.50 -2.51
C THR A 372 29.95 5.92 -3.02
N GLU A 373 31.16 6.13 -3.54
CA GLU A 373 31.56 7.40 -4.15
C GLU A 373 31.24 7.42 -5.65
N THR A 374 30.65 8.53 -6.10
CA THR A 374 30.43 8.80 -7.52
C THR A 374 31.31 9.99 -7.91
N PRO A 375 32.47 9.79 -8.56
CA PRO A 375 33.38 10.88 -8.93
C PRO A 375 32.74 11.94 -9.83
N ASP A 376 31.72 11.55 -10.59
CA ASP A 376 30.97 12.43 -11.49
C ASP A 376 29.78 13.15 -10.82
N ALA A 377 29.48 12.88 -9.55
CA ALA A 377 28.36 13.53 -8.85
C ALA A 377 28.56 15.04 -8.77
N ILE A 378 27.47 15.80 -8.93
CA ILE A 378 27.54 17.25 -8.75
C ILE A 378 27.68 17.63 -7.27
N ASP A 379 28.50 18.64 -7.01
CA ASP A 379 28.44 19.41 -5.77
C ASP A 379 27.28 20.40 -5.88
N TYR A 380 26.23 20.19 -5.09
CA TYR A 380 25.05 21.05 -5.10
C TYR A 380 25.35 22.47 -4.65
N GLN A 381 26.14 22.63 -3.60
CA GLN A 381 26.40 23.94 -3.03
C GLN A 381 27.22 24.77 -4.02
N GLN A 382 28.25 24.17 -4.61
CA GLN A 382 29.01 24.81 -5.68
C GLN A 382 28.13 25.09 -6.91
N SER A 383 27.33 24.13 -7.37
CA SER A 383 26.49 24.29 -8.57
C SER A 383 25.43 25.39 -8.41
N ILE A 384 24.85 25.52 -7.22
CA ILE A 384 23.89 26.58 -6.89
C ILE A 384 24.61 27.94 -6.83
N GLN A 385 25.80 28.00 -6.21
CA GLN A 385 26.59 29.23 -6.18
C GLN A 385 26.94 29.70 -7.59
N GLU A 386 27.44 28.79 -8.44
CA GLU A 386 27.71 29.07 -9.85
C GLU A 386 26.46 29.53 -10.62
N LEU A 387 25.28 28.99 -10.30
CA LEU A 387 24.03 29.42 -10.91
C LEU A 387 23.73 30.90 -10.59
N PHE A 388 23.92 31.32 -9.34
CA PHE A 388 23.72 32.71 -8.91
C PHE A 388 24.81 33.67 -9.44
N ASP A 389 26.02 33.17 -9.67
CA ASP A 389 27.15 33.96 -10.18
C ASP A 389 27.17 34.09 -11.71
N ARG A 390 26.38 33.28 -12.44
CA ARG A 390 26.29 33.36 -13.90
C ARG A 390 25.77 34.72 -14.35
N LYS A 391 26.41 35.30 -15.38
CA LYS A 391 25.93 36.52 -16.03
C LYS A 391 24.47 36.34 -16.47
N ARG A 392 23.61 37.19 -15.92
CA ARG A 392 22.17 37.21 -16.19
C ARG A 392 21.91 37.32 -17.68
N LYS A 393 21.02 36.47 -18.18
CA LYS A 393 20.59 36.51 -19.57
C LYS A 393 19.38 37.43 -19.70
N CYS A 394 19.35 38.19 -20.80
CA CYS A 394 18.17 38.95 -21.15
C CYS A 394 17.16 37.97 -21.76
N VAL A 395 15.97 37.89 -21.17
CA VAL A 395 14.87 37.10 -21.74
C VAL A 395 13.89 38.06 -22.39
N ALA A 396 13.61 37.82 -23.66
CA ALA A 396 12.52 38.48 -24.35
C ALA A 396 11.21 37.78 -23.98
N PHE A 397 10.22 38.56 -23.55
CA PHE A 397 8.89 38.06 -23.25
C PHE A 397 7.84 38.94 -23.93
N PHE A 398 6.71 38.33 -24.26
CA PHE A 398 5.60 39.05 -24.84
C PHE A 398 4.79 39.71 -23.72
N ASP A 399 4.79 41.04 -23.69
CA ASP A 399 3.95 41.80 -22.77
C ASP A 399 2.55 41.92 -23.36
N ARG A 400 1.61 41.23 -22.72
CA ARG A 400 0.20 41.22 -23.12
C ARG A 400 -0.48 42.58 -22.92
N ALA A 401 -0.04 43.39 -21.96
CA ALA A 401 -0.63 44.70 -21.70
C ALA A 401 -0.24 45.72 -22.78
N SER A 402 1.00 45.68 -23.27
CA SER A 402 1.47 46.56 -24.34
C SER A 402 1.40 45.94 -25.74
N ASN A 403 0.98 44.68 -25.86
CA ASN A 403 0.95 43.91 -27.10
C ASN A 403 2.29 43.95 -27.86
N SER A 404 3.41 43.87 -27.13
CA SER A 404 4.75 44.03 -27.68
C SER A 404 5.77 43.15 -26.98
N VAL A 405 6.89 42.88 -27.67
CA VAL A 405 8.01 42.15 -27.08
C VAL A 405 8.82 43.10 -26.21
N LYS A 406 9.01 42.73 -24.95
CA LYS A 406 9.91 43.40 -24.01
C LYS A 406 11.05 42.47 -23.66
N SER A 407 12.16 43.04 -23.20
CA SER A 407 13.29 42.28 -22.70
C SER A 407 13.58 42.68 -21.26
N ALA A 408 13.73 41.70 -20.37
CA ALA A 408 14.19 41.93 -19.01
C ALA A 408 15.41 41.06 -18.72
N GLN A 409 16.32 41.58 -17.89
CA GLN A 409 17.28 40.72 -17.22
C GLN A 409 16.52 39.92 -16.18
N VAL A 410 16.48 38.60 -16.35
CA VAL A 410 15.87 37.69 -15.38
C VAL A 410 16.89 37.44 -14.27
N LEU A 411 16.41 37.49 -13.02
CA LEU A 411 17.20 37.25 -11.81
C LEU A 411 17.74 35.81 -11.78
#